data_AF-A0A370K3F6-F1
#
_entry.id   AF-A0A370K3F6-F1
#
_cell.length_a   1.000
_cell.length_b   1.000
_cell.length_c   1.000
_cell.angle_alpha   90.00
_cell.angle_beta   90.00
_cell.angle_gamma   90.00
#
_symmetry.space_group_name_H-M   'P 1'
#
loop_
_entity.id
_entity.type
_entity.pdbx_description
1 polymer ?
#
loop_
_entity_poly.entity_id
_entity_poly.type
_entity_poly.pdbx_seq_one_letter_code
_entity_poly.pdbx_strand_id
1 'polypeptide(L)'
;MSTSIYEAIKKEIVEAMKRGDVQSRDYARVVKAELDRKGDGRPLPDAEAVKILKALRATAEENQNAFEMAFLDRYLPREMSEEEIEAWIRAHVDFSQLKSPMAAIGLVTRALGPSAPGERVRQVVERMTRGA
;
A
#
# COMPACT_ATOMS: atom_id res chain seq x y z
N MET A 1 -13.97 7.84 -9.34
CA MET A 1 -13.18 6.59 -9.27
C MET A 1 -11.76 6.97 -8.89
N SER A 2 -11.18 6.31 -7.87
CA SER A 2 -9.76 6.46 -7.56
C SER A 2 -8.93 5.98 -8.76
N THR A 3 -7.90 6.73 -9.17
CA THR A 3 -6.92 6.26 -10.16
C THR A 3 -6.09 5.14 -9.54
N SER A 4 -5.84 4.05 -10.26
CA SER A 4 -4.96 2.97 -9.77
C SER A 4 -3.52 3.45 -9.69
N ILE A 5 -2.69 2.77 -8.90
CA ILE A 5 -1.25 3.09 -8.79
C ILE A 5 -0.57 3.02 -10.16
N TYR A 6 -0.89 2.00 -10.96
CA TYR A 6 -0.33 1.85 -12.30
C TYR A 6 -0.63 3.07 -13.19
N GLU A 7 -1.89 3.50 -13.25
CA GLU A 7 -2.28 4.66 -14.06
C GLU A 7 -1.74 5.97 -13.48
N ALA A 8 -1.61 6.08 -12.15
CA ALA A 8 -1.00 7.23 -11.49
C ALA A 8 0.48 7.39 -11.86
N ILE A 9 1.26 6.30 -11.84
CA ILE A 9 2.67 6.30 -12.26
C ILE A 9 2.80 6.63 -13.76
N LYS A 10 1.94 6.06 -14.61
CA LYS A 10 1.93 6.38 -16.04
C LYS A 10 1.62 7.86 -16.29
N LYS A 11 0.65 8.42 -15.56
CA LYS A 11 0.30 9.84 -15.63
C LYS A 11 1.47 10.71 -15.16
N GLU A 12 2.17 10.31 -14.10
CA GLU A 12 3.32 11.05 -13.58
C GLU A 12 4.44 11.19 -14.62
N ILE A 13 4.71 10.16 -15.42
CA ILE A 13 5.70 10.27 -16.52
C ILE A 13 5.34 11.44 -17.45
N VAL A 14 4.06 11.54 -17.83
CA VAL A 14 3.57 12.59 -18.73
C VAL A 14 3.61 13.97 -18.06
N GLU A 15 3.16 14.07 -16.81
CA GLU A 15 3.18 15.35 -16.07
C GLU A 15 4.60 15.83 -15.76
N ALA A 16 5.52 14.91 -15.46
CA ALA A 16 6.94 15.20 -15.25
C ALA A 16 7.61 15.74 -16.52
N MET A 17 7.24 15.19 -17.69
CA MET A 17 7.68 15.74 -18.97
C MET A 17 7.18 17.17 -19.21
N LYS A 18 5.90 17.46 -18.91
CA LYS A 18 5.31 18.80 -19.09
C LYS A 18 5.99 19.86 -18.23
N ARG A 19 6.38 19.51 -17.01
CA ARG A 19 7.04 20.43 -16.05
C ARG A 19 8.58 20.40 -16.13
N GLY A 20 9.16 19.66 -17.06
CA GLY A 20 10.63 19.54 -17.21
C GLY A 20 11.34 18.82 -16.06
N ASP A 21 10.61 18.05 -15.25
CA ASP A 21 11.13 17.31 -14.10
C ASP A 21 11.72 15.96 -14.56
N VAL A 22 12.96 16.03 -15.04
CA VAL A 22 13.69 14.88 -15.59
C VAL A 22 13.86 13.76 -14.54
N GLN A 23 14.12 14.12 -13.29
CA GLN A 23 14.38 13.16 -12.21
C GLN A 23 13.13 12.34 -11.89
N SER A 24 11.97 12.99 -11.67
CA SER A 24 10.72 12.27 -11.45
C SER A 24 10.27 11.48 -12.66
N ARG A 25 10.47 11.99 -13.88
CA ARG A 25 10.14 11.27 -15.12
C ARG A 25 10.92 9.96 -15.22
N ASP A 26 12.23 10.02 -15.01
CA ASP A 26 13.10 8.86 -15.19
C ASP A 26 12.87 7.83 -14.09
N TYR A 27 12.67 8.27 -12.86
CA TYR A 27 12.31 7.34 -11.79
C TYR A 27 10.90 6.75 -11.95
N ALA A 28 9.91 7.52 -12.40
CA ALA A 28 8.59 7.00 -12.73
C ALA A 28 8.65 5.91 -13.81
N ARG A 29 9.58 6.00 -14.78
CA ARG A 29 9.81 4.94 -15.77
C ARG A 29 10.43 3.68 -15.15
N VAL A 30 11.35 3.82 -14.20
CA VAL A 30 11.90 2.70 -13.43
C VAL A 30 10.77 2.00 -12.66
N VAL A 31 9.97 2.77 -11.91
CA VAL A 31 8.82 2.21 -11.18
C VAL A 31 7.86 1.49 -12.12
N LYS A 32 7.51 2.11 -13.26
CA LYS A 32 6.65 1.48 -14.25
C LYS A 32 7.24 0.19 -14.81
N ALA A 33 8.55 0.15 -15.09
CA ALA A 33 9.21 -1.05 -15.60
C ALA A 33 9.14 -2.21 -14.59
N GLU A 34 9.28 -1.94 -13.29
CA GLU A 34 9.11 -2.95 -12.24
C GLU A 34 7.66 -3.46 -12.13
N LEU A 35 6.68 -2.55 -12.26
CA LEU A 35 5.27 -2.90 -12.32
C LEU A 35 4.97 -3.80 -13.53
N ASP A 36 5.44 -3.40 -14.73
CA ASP A 36 5.27 -4.15 -15.97
C ASP A 36 5.94 -5.54 -15.89
N ARG A 37 7.14 -5.62 -15.31
CA ARG A 37 7.87 -6.89 -15.12
C ARG A 37 7.06 -7.88 -14.27
N LYS A 38 6.37 -7.41 -13.24
CA LYS A 38 5.51 -8.27 -12.40
C LYS A 38 4.16 -8.58 -13.05
N GLY A 39 3.62 -7.63 -13.81
CA GLY A 39 2.32 -7.72 -14.49
C GLY A 39 2.36 -8.32 -15.89
N ASP A 40 3.51 -8.82 -16.36
CA ASP A 40 3.69 -9.31 -17.74
C ASP A 40 3.28 -8.26 -18.79
N GLY A 41 3.72 -7.02 -18.59
CA GLY A 41 3.41 -5.86 -19.43
C GLY A 41 1.99 -5.30 -19.26
N ARG A 42 1.21 -5.79 -18.29
CA ARG A 42 -0.17 -5.36 -18.04
C ARG A 42 -0.30 -4.66 -16.68
N PRO A 43 -1.31 -3.79 -16.51
CA PRO A 43 -1.66 -3.26 -15.20
C PRO A 43 -1.94 -4.40 -14.20
N LEU A 44 -1.39 -4.28 -12.99
CA LEU A 44 -1.60 -5.20 -11.88
C LEU A 44 -2.52 -4.57 -10.81
N PRO A 45 -3.18 -5.38 -9.96
CA PRO A 45 -3.97 -4.85 -8.85
C PRO A 45 -3.13 -4.00 -7.89
N ASP A 46 -3.72 -2.95 -7.33
CA ASP A 46 -3.02 -2.03 -6.41
C ASP A 46 -2.41 -2.76 -5.21
N ALA A 47 -3.02 -3.84 -4.73
CA ALA A 47 -2.45 -4.65 -3.66
C ALA A 47 -1.07 -5.25 -4.02
N GLU A 48 -0.87 -5.65 -5.28
CA GLU A 48 0.42 -6.14 -5.76
C GLU A 48 1.36 -4.98 -6.08
N ALA A 49 0.85 -3.87 -6.63
CA ALA A 49 1.64 -2.66 -6.87
C ALA A 49 2.25 -2.10 -5.58
N VAL A 50 1.48 -2.06 -4.47
CA VAL A 50 1.97 -1.60 -3.16
C VAL A 50 3.13 -2.47 -2.67
N LYS A 51 3.10 -3.79 -2.87
CA LYS A 51 4.22 -4.67 -2.48
C LYS A 51 5.49 -4.28 -3.21
N ILE A 52 5.40 -3.97 -4.51
CA ILE A 52 6.54 -3.54 -5.33
C ILE A 52 7.04 -2.16 -4.85
N LEU A 53 6.14 -1.19 -4.66
CA LEU A 53 6.53 0.13 -4.17
C LEU A 53 7.20 0.08 -2.79
N LYS A 54 6.70 -0.76 -1.87
CA LYS A 54 7.33 -0.98 -0.55
C LYS A 54 8.72 -1.59 -0.68
N ALA A 55 8.92 -2.55 -1.59
CA ALA A 55 10.24 -3.13 -1.85
C ALA A 55 11.22 -2.09 -2.41
N LEU A 56 10.81 -1.29 -3.39
CA LEU A 56 11.62 -0.19 -3.92
C LEU A 56 11.94 0.85 -2.84
N ARG A 57 11.00 1.13 -1.94
CA ARG A 57 11.20 2.08 -0.84
C ARG A 57 12.23 1.57 0.15
N ALA A 58 12.19 0.28 0.49
CA ALA A 58 13.20 -0.34 1.36
C ALA A 58 14.60 -0.23 0.73
N THR A 59 14.74 -0.51 -0.57
CA THR A 59 16.01 -0.33 -1.29
C THR A 59 16.46 1.14 -1.33
N ALA A 60 15.52 2.09 -1.51
CA ALA A 60 15.83 3.52 -1.46
C ALA A 60 16.31 3.95 -0.06
N GLU A 61 15.74 3.39 0.99
CA GLU A 61 16.13 3.63 2.38
C GLU A 61 17.54 3.07 2.69
N GLU A 62 17.82 1.83 2.28
CA GLU A 62 19.15 1.22 2.37
C GLU A 62 20.22 2.05 1.65
N ASN A 63 19.86 2.63 0.49
CA ASN A 63 20.74 3.50 -0.30
C ASN A 63 20.74 4.96 0.17
N GLN A 64 20.01 5.30 1.23
CA GLN A 64 19.83 6.66 1.75
C GLN A 64 19.36 7.67 0.67
N ASN A 65 18.58 7.21 -0.30
CA ASN A 65 18.09 8.03 -1.41
C ASN A 65 16.78 8.74 -1.05
N ALA A 66 16.92 9.95 -0.49
CA ALA A 66 15.79 10.76 -0.05
C ALA A 66 14.77 11.08 -1.16
N PHE A 67 15.24 11.26 -2.40
CA PHE A 67 14.36 11.54 -3.53
C PHE A 67 13.45 10.36 -3.84
N GLU A 68 14.02 9.16 -3.94
CA GLU A 68 13.26 7.94 -4.26
C GLU A 68 12.25 7.60 -3.17
N MET A 69 12.64 7.72 -1.91
CA MET A 69 11.72 7.56 -0.78
C MET A 69 10.54 8.53 -0.88
N ALA A 70 10.81 9.82 -1.05
CA ALA A 70 9.77 10.84 -1.16
C ALA A 70 8.89 10.65 -2.41
N PHE A 71 9.45 10.17 -3.52
CA PHE A 71 8.68 9.86 -4.72
C PHE A 71 7.69 8.71 -4.46
N LEU A 72 8.17 7.60 -3.88
CA LEU A 72 7.35 6.40 -3.64
C LEU A 72 6.25 6.66 -2.59
N ASP A 73 6.55 7.45 -1.56
CA ASP A 73 5.61 7.80 -0.50
C ASP A 73 4.37 8.55 -1.02
N ARG A 74 4.43 9.21 -2.19
CA ARG A 74 3.26 9.84 -2.85
C ARG A 74 2.26 8.83 -3.40
N TYR A 75 2.71 7.62 -3.71
CA TYR A 75 1.90 6.57 -4.37
C TYR A 75 1.57 5.40 -3.45
N LEU A 76 2.27 5.29 -2.31
CA LEU A 76 1.90 4.36 -1.26
C LEU A 76 0.63 4.87 -0.57
N PRO A 77 -0.37 3.99 -0.35
CA PRO A 77 -1.55 4.38 0.40
C PRO A 77 -1.14 4.73 1.83
N ARG A 78 -1.77 5.77 2.37
CA ARG A 78 -1.65 6.08 3.79
C ARG A 78 -2.13 4.88 4.59
N GLU A 79 -1.23 4.32 5.39
CA GLU A 79 -1.60 3.27 6.32
C GLU A 79 -2.51 3.86 7.42
N MET A 80 -3.59 3.15 7.72
CA MET A 80 -4.47 3.46 8.83
C MET A 80 -3.70 3.28 10.15
N SER A 81 -4.00 4.15 11.10
CA SER A 81 -3.52 4.00 12.48
C SER A 81 -4.17 2.78 13.14
N GLU A 82 -3.61 2.34 14.26
CA GLU A 82 -4.19 1.23 15.02
C GLU A 82 -5.58 1.57 15.56
N GLU A 83 -5.82 2.82 15.94
CA GLU A 83 -7.12 3.33 16.40
C GLU A 83 -8.15 3.34 15.27
N GLU A 84 -7.75 3.74 14.05
CA GLU A 84 -8.62 3.71 12.87
C GLU A 84 -8.99 2.28 12.49
N ILE A 85 -8.03 1.34 12.56
CA ILE A 85 -8.27 -0.08 12.33
C ILE A 85 -9.20 -0.65 13.40
N GLU A 86 -8.97 -0.32 14.68
CA GLU A 86 -9.82 -0.77 15.78
C GLU A 86 -11.27 -0.27 15.63
N ALA A 87 -11.46 1.02 15.33
CA ALA A 87 -12.76 1.60 15.09
C ALA A 87 -13.48 0.91 13.92
N TRP A 88 -12.76 0.62 12.83
CA TRP A 88 -13.31 -0.11 11.70
C TRP A 88 -13.73 -1.53 12.09
N ILE A 89 -12.89 -2.27 12.82
CA ILE A 89 -13.19 -3.64 13.29
C ILE A 89 -14.46 -3.62 14.15
N ARG A 90 -14.55 -2.72 15.14
CA ARG A 90 -15.73 -2.61 16.01
C ARG A 90 -17.03 -2.34 15.25
N ALA A 91 -16.95 -1.61 14.15
CA ALA A 91 -18.11 -1.27 13.33
C ALA A 91 -18.53 -2.36 12.32
N HIS A 92 -17.63 -3.25 11.91
CA HIS A 92 -17.86 -4.16 10.78
C HIS A 92 -17.65 -5.65 11.08
N VAL A 93 -17.03 -5.99 12.21
CA VAL A 93 -16.68 -7.37 12.55
C VAL A 93 -17.42 -7.78 13.82
N ASP A 94 -18.28 -8.79 13.69
CA ASP A 94 -18.85 -9.49 14.84
C ASP A 94 -17.97 -10.69 15.20
N PHE A 95 -17.20 -10.56 16.28
CA PHE A 95 -16.31 -11.62 16.76
C PHE A 95 -17.05 -12.90 17.17
N SER A 96 -18.32 -12.82 17.56
CA SER A 96 -19.11 -13.99 17.96
C SER A 96 -19.38 -14.96 16.79
N GLN A 97 -19.34 -14.44 15.56
CA GLN A 97 -19.54 -15.21 14.33
C GLN A 97 -18.24 -15.84 13.80
N LEU A 98 -17.10 -15.57 14.45
CA LEU A 98 -15.80 -16.06 14.02
C LEU A 98 -15.38 -17.29 14.79
N LYS A 99 -14.80 -18.27 14.09
CA LYS A 99 -14.18 -19.45 14.72
C LYS A 99 -13.04 -19.09 15.67
N SER A 100 -12.36 -17.98 15.42
CA SER A 100 -11.37 -17.38 16.30
C SER A 100 -11.26 -15.88 16.02
N PRO A 101 -10.87 -15.05 17.00
CA PRO A 101 -10.70 -13.63 16.76
C PRO A 101 -9.67 -13.30 15.67
N MET A 102 -8.64 -14.15 15.52
CA MET A 102 -7.62 -13.99 14.48
C MET A 102 -8.19 -14.10 13.06
N ALA A 103 -9.36 -14.70 12.86
CA ALA A 103 -10.04 -14.71 11.56
C ALA A 103 -10.42 -13.30 11.08
N ALA A 104 -10.56 -12.32 11.99
CA ALA A 104 -10.81 -10.93 11.67
C ALA A 104 -9.69 -10.33 10.79
N ILE A 105 -8.45 -10.80 10.92
CA ILE A 105 -7.32 -10.30 10.12
C ILE A 105 -7.60 -10.44 8.62
N GLY A 106 -8.09 -11.62 8.20
CA GLY A 106 -8.42 -11.89 6.80
C GLY A 106 -9.59 -11.05 6.29
N LEU A 107 -10.58 -10.76 7.14
CA LEU A 107 -11.72 -9.90 6.80
C LEU A 107 -11.27 -8.45 6.59
N VAL A 108 -10.51 -7.91 7.54
CA VAL A 108 -10.02 -6.53 7.53
C VAL A 108 -9.08 -6.31 6.35
N THR A 109 -8.08 -7.18 6.17
CA THR A 109 -7.12 -7.06 5.05
C THR A 109 -7.78 -7.21 3.68
N ARG A 110 -8.85 -8.00 3.57
CA ARG A 110 -9.64 -8.08 2.33
C ARG A 110 -10.42 -6.79 2.06
N ALA A 111 -10.98 -6.17 3.10
CA ALA A 111 -11.80 -4.97 2.96
C ALA A 111 -10.96 -3.70 2.76
N LEU A 112 -9.88 -3.56 3.53
CA LEU A 112 -9.05 -2.35 3.59
C LEU A 112 -7.77 -2.45 2.76
N GLY A 113 -7.41 -3.67 2.34
CA GLY A 113 -6.28 -3.90 1.45
C GLY A 113 -4.97 -3.37 2.04
N PRO A 114 -4.16 -2.65 1.26
CA PRO A 114 -2.85 -2.20 1.71
C PRO A 114 -2.87 -1.07 2.76
N SER A 115 -4.02 -0.41 2.95
CA SER A 115 -4.17 0.62 3.99
C SER A 115 -4.20 0.03 5.40
N ALA A 116 -4.49 -1.28 5.54
CA ALA A 116 -4.43 -1.98 6.82
C ALA A 116 -3.54 -3.22 6.71
N PRO A 117 -2.20 -3.07 6.85
CA PRO A 117 -1.27 -4.20 6.76
C PRO A 117 -1.60 -5.29 7.77
N GLY A 118 -1.53 -6.57 7.34
CA GLY A 118 -1.96 -7.71 8.16
C GLY A 118 -1.29 -7.81 9.53
N GLU A 119 -0.04 -7.39 9.65
CA GLU A 119 0.67 -7.38 10.93
C GLU A 119 0.13 -6.31 11.89
N ARG A 120 -0.16 -5.11 11.39
CA ARG A 120 -0.80 -4.05 12.20
C ARG A 120 -2.22 -4.46 12.59
N VAL A 121 -2.97 -5.06 11.68
CA VAL A 121 -4.30 -5.61 11.99
C VAL A 121 -4.20 -6.70 13.06
N ARG A 122 -3.23 -7.61 12.96
CA ARG A 122 -2.98 -8.64 13.99
C ARG A 122 -2.75 -8.00 15.36
N GLN A 123 -1.86 -7.00 15.46
CA GLN A 123 -1.56 -6.30 16.71
C GLN A 123 -2.83 -5.69 17.35
N VAL A 124 -3.67 -5.04 16.54
CA VAL A 124 -4.94 -4.48 17.00
C VAL A 124 -5.90 -5.58 17.49
N VAL A 125 -6.09 -6.65 16.71
CA VAL A 125 -6.99 -7.75 17.10
C VAL A 125 -6.50 -8.42 18.39
N GLU A 126 -5.19 -8.69 18.51
CA GLU A 126 -4.61 -9.27 19.73
C GLU A 126 -4.82 -8.37 20.94
N ARG A 127 -4.64 -7.04 20.80
CA ARG A 127 -4.92 -6.07 21.86
C ARG A 127 -6.39 -6.09 22.27
N MET A 128 -7.31 -6.10 21.30
CA MET A 128 -8.75 -6.13 21.55
C MET A 128 -9.19 -7.41 22.29
N THR A 129 -8.50 -8.54 22.07
CA THR A 129 -8.94 -9.84 22.57
C THR A 129 -8.17 -10.33 23.80
N ARG A 130 -6.94 -9.83 24.04
CA ARG A 130 -6.19 -10.13 25.28
C ARG A 130 -6.73 -9.37 26.50
N GLY A 131 -7.51 -8.32 26.29
CA GLY A 131 -8.16 -7.53 27.34
C GLY A 131 -9.66 -7.79 27.51
N ALA A 132 -10.21 -8.83 26.87
CA ALA A 132 -11.63 -9.20 26.91
C ALA A 132 -11.87 -10.46 27.75
#